data_AF-A0A973QWY3-F1
#
_entry.id   AF-A0A973QWY3-F1
#
_cell.length_a   1.000
_cell.length_b   1.000
_cell.length_c   1.000
_cell.angle_alpha   90.00
_cell.angle_beta   90.00
_cell.angle_gamma   90.00
#
_symmetry.space_group_name_H-M   'P 1'
#
loop_
_entity.id
_entity.type
_entity.pdbx_description
1 polymer ?
#
loop_
_entity_poly.entity_id
_entity_poly.type
_entity_poly.pdbx_seq_one_letter_code
_entity_poly.pdbx_strand_id
1 'polypeptide(L)'
;TPTHTGAKIVDGKVYVNNGFWDTYRTTWPAYSLLTPSQAGEMVDGFVQQYKDGGWTSRWSSPGYADLMTGTSSDVAFADAYIKGVHFDAKAAYEAAVKNATVVPPMSGVGRKGMTTSPFLGYTTTSTGEGFSWAMDGYNNDYGIARMGQALYKKTGDERYKEESEYFLNRAQDYVNLYDKQADFFQGRDDQGNWRSDASKYDPRVWGYDYTESNGWGYAFTVPQDTRGLANLYGGRDGLARKLDRFFSTPETAESRFAGSYGGIIHEMIEARDTRMGMLGQSNQPAHHIPYLYDAAGQPWKTQEKVREILSRLYTGSEIGQGYHGDEDNGEQSGWYLFSALGFYPLVMGSGEYTIGSPLFTKATVHLENGHDLVVKAPGNSRKNIYVQGVRFNGRAWNSTSLPHSLLSKGGVLEFDMSAKPSSWGTGRNAAPVSITQDDQVPTPRADVLKGAGPLFDNTSATDATVTSVDLPVAGPVKGLQYTVTSSADHTKAPTGWTLLGSDDDGATWQTLDKRSGESFTWDRQTRAFTVGSPGTYGKYRLVLDGEAVVSEVELLA
;
A
#
# COMPACT_ATOMS: atom_id res chain seq x y z
N THR A 1 22.45 -34.08 13.49
CA THR A 1 23.85 -33.62 13.35
C THR A 1 23.85 -32.30 12.61
N PRO A 2 24.95 -31.52 12.59
CA PRO A 2 25.07 -30.31 11.75
C PRO A 2 24.95 -30.58 10.23
N THR A 3 24.71 -31.83 9.82
CA THR A 3 24.66 -32.32 8.44
C THR A 3 23.33 -32.99 8.08
N HIS A 4 22.33 -32.94 8.95
CA HIS A 4 20.96 -33.38 8.65
C HIS A 4 20.01 -32.24 8.98
N THR A 5 19.50 -31.56 7.96
CA THR A 5 18.36 -30.67 8.09
C THR A 5 17.09 -31.53 8.13
N GLY A 6 16.12 -31.18 8.98
CA GLY A 6 14.80 -31.82 8.97
C GLY A 6 13.91 -31.39 7.80
N ALA A 7 14.42 -30.53 6.91
CA ALA A 7 13.69 -29.97 5.79
C ALA A 7 14.00 -30.73 4.50
N LYS A 8 12.96 -31.04 3.72
CA LYS A 8 13.07 -31.66 2.41
C LYS A 8 13.82 -30.73 1.45
N ILE A 9 14.85 -31.24 0.77
CA ILE A 9 15.48 -30.55 -0.37
C ILE A 9 14.51 -30.66 -1.56
N VAL A 10 14.21 -29.54 -2.19
CA VAL A 10 13.31 -29.44 -3.35
C VAL A 10 14.00 -28.67 -4.47
N ASP A 11 13.54 -28.87 -5.70
CA ASP A 11 14.03 -28.14 -6.87
C ASP A 11 13.50 -26.70 -6.85
N GLY A 12 14.36 -25.73 -7.16
CA GLY A 12 14.00 -24.31 -7.19
C GLY A 12 15.16 -23.45 -6.70
N LYS A 13 15.18 -22.18 -7.12
CA LYS A 13 16.09 -21.17 -6.57
C LYS A 13 15.31 -20.34 -5.56
N VAL A 14 15.85 -20.17 -4.36
CA VAL A 14 15.26 -19.31 -3.33
C VAL A 14 16.16 -18.11 -3.05
N TYR A 15 15.54 -16.98 -2.75
CA TYR A 15 16.20 -15.81 -2.15
C TYR A 15 15.69 -15.64 -0.73
N VAL A 16 16.54 -15.08 0.14
CA VAL A 16 16.30 -14.94 1.57
C VAL A 16 16.92 -13.64 2.08
N ASN A 17 16.76 -13.33 3.38
CA ASN A 17 17.36 -12.16 4.04
C ASN A 17 16.85 -10.83 3.47
N ASN A 18 15.53 -10.67 3.45
CA ASN A 18 14.86 -9.44 3.03
C ASN A 18 13.65 -9.15 3.93
N GLY A 19 13.58 -7.93 4.43
CA GLY A 19 12.38 -7.35 5.04
C GLY A 19 11.62 -6.58 3.97
N PHE A 20 10.47 -7.11 3.54
CA PHE A 20 9.66 -6.39 2.56
C PHE A 20 9.04 -5.15 3.15
N TRP A 21 8.78 -5.14 4.47
CA TRP A 21 8.30 -3.94 5.14
C TRP A 21 9.23 -2.78 4.86
N ASP A 22 10.56 -2.96 4.89
CA ASP A 22 11.53 -1.91 4.53
C ASP A 22 11.58 -1.69 3.02
N THR A 23 12.04 -2.73 2.33
CA THR A 23 12.68 -2.62 1.01
C THR A 23 11.73 -2.30 -0.13
N TYR A 24 10.41 -2.46 0.06
CA TYR A 24 9.43 -2.15 -1.01
C TYR A 24 9.48 -0.68 -1.41
N ARG A 25 9.85 0.23 -0.49
CA ARG A 25 9.82 1.68 -0.72
C ARG A 25 10.82 2.11 -1.77
N THR A 26 12.04 1.58 -1.75
CA THR A 26 13.15 2.11 -2.56
C THR A 26 14.04 1.03 -3.16
N THR A 27 14.33 -0.06 -2.45
CA THR A 27 15.23 -1.11 -2.93
C THR A 27 14.62 -1.87 -4.11
N TRP A 28 13.38 -2.35 -4.00
CA TRP A 28 12.69 -3.04 -5.09
C TRP A 28 12.44 -2.16 -6.32
N PRO A 29 12.09 -0.87 -6.18
CA PRO A 29 12.12 0.10 -7.28
C PRO A 29 13.47 0.27 -7.94
N ALA A 30 14.56 0.26 -7.14
CA ALA A 30 15.92 0.36 -7.67
C ALA A 30 16.28 -0.89 -8.47
N TYR A 31 15.97 -2.09 -7.98
CA TYR A 31 16.15 -3.33 -8.74
C TYR A 31 15.37 -3.31 -10.05
N SER A 32 14.11 -2.86 -10.02
CA SER A 32 13.28 -2.78 -11.23
C SER A 32 13.79 -1.78 -12.27
N LEU A 33 14.51 -0.72 -11.85
CA LEU A 33 15.07 0.28 -12.75
C LEU A 33 16.47 -0.06 -13.26
N LEU A 34 17.33 -0.55 -12.35
CA LEU A 34 18.77 -0.67 -12.59
C LEU A 34 19.17 -2.08 -13.03
N THR A 35 18.53 -3.10 -12.46
CA THR A 35 18.87 -4.53 -12.68
C THR A 35 17.61 -5.39 -12.87
N PRO A 36 16.72 -5.05 -13.82
CA PRO A 36 15.41 -5.70 -13.94
C PRO A 36 15.50 -7.22 -14.16
N SER A 37 16.53 -7.73 -14.85
CA SER A 37 16.70 -9.18 -15.02
C SER A 37 16.95 -9.88 -13.68
N GLN A 38 17.82 -9.32 -12.84
CA GLN A 38 18.07 -9.83 -11.49
C GLN A 38 16.85 -9.63 -10.58
N ALA A 39 16.12 -8.52 -10.74
CA ALA A 39 14.88 -8.28 -10.01
C ALA A 39 13.87 -9.42 -10.27
N GLY A 40 13.66 -9.80 -11.52
CA GLY A 40 12.77 -10.90 -11.90
C GLY A 40 13.19 -12.24 -11.29
N GLU A 41 14.48 -12.56 -11.34
CA GLU A 41 15.02 -13.77 -10.71
C GLU A 41 14.80 -13.79 -9.18
N MET A 42 14.97 -12.64 -8.52
CA MET A 42 14.72 -12.50 -7.08
C MET A 42 13.24 -12.65 -6.75
N VAL A 43 12.34 -12.04 -7.54
CA VAL A 43 10.88 -12.23 -7.39
C VAL A 43 10.55 -13.73 -7.49
N ASP A 44 11.02 -14.41 -8.53
CA ASP A 44 10.78 -15.85 -8.71
C ASP A 44 11.27 -16.67 -7.51
N GLY A 45 12.40 -16.29 -6.90
CA GLY A 45 12.89 -17.02 -5.72
C GLY A 45 12.15 -16.76 -4.42
N PHE A 46 11.51 -15.61 -4.25
CA PHE A 46 10.56 -15.39 -3.15
C PHE A 46 9.21 -16.06 -3.43
N VAL A 47 8.77 -16.09 -4.70
CA VAL A 47 7.58 -16.83 -5.13
C VAL A 47 7.80 -18.34 -5.03
N GLN A 48 9.04 -18.82 -5.13
CA GLN A 48 9.37 -20.22 -4.87
C GLN A 48 9.03 -20.62 -3.41
N GLN A 49 9.21 -19.72 -2.45
CA GLN A 49 8.75 -19.95 -1.06
C GLN A 49 7.24 -20.16 -0.98
N TYR A 50 6.47 -19.44 -1.81
CA TYR A 50 5.03 -19.64 -1.92
C TYR A 50 4.68 -20.99 -2.57
N LYS A 51 5.39 -21.37 -3.64
CA LYS A 51 5.19 -22.66 -4.31
C LYS A 51 5.46 -23.85 -3.39
N ASP A 52 6.50 -23.76 -2.56
CA ASP A 52 6.94 -24.87 -1.70
C ASP A 52 6.28 -24.87 -0.31
N GLY A 53 6.11 -23.69 0.29
CA GLY A 53 5.61 -23.49 1.66
C GLY A 53 4.20 -22.92 1.75
N GLY A 54 3.59 -22.56 0.62
CA GLY A 54 2.25 -22.01 0.52
C GLY A 54 2.14 -20.52 0.83
N TRP A 55 3.23 -19.84 1.20
CA TRP A 55 3.26 -18.39 1.49
C TRP A 55 4.59 -17.75 1.08
N THR A 56 4.55 -16.51 0.62
CA THR A 56 5.76 -15.68 0.49
C THR A 56 6.10 -15.09 1.86
N SER A 57 7.38 -15.11 2.24
CA SER A 57 7.79 -14.52 3.50
C SER A 57 7.55 -13.01 3.53
N ARG A 58 7.08 -12.48 4.67
CA ARG A 58 7.02 -11.03 4.93
C ARG A 58 8.39 -10.48 5.28
N TRP A 59 9.08 -11.21 6.17
CA TRP A 59 10.47 -10.99 6.50
C TRP A 59 11.18 -12.33 6.50
N SER A 60 12.15 -12.50 5.60
CA SER A 60 12.93 -13.74 5.46
C SER A 60 14.25 -13.64 6.22
N SER A 61 14.54 -14.58 7.14
CA SER A 61 15.88 -14.72 7.76
C SER A 61 16.16 -16.13 8.34
N PRO A 62 16.55 -17.12 7.52
CA PRO A 62 16.27 -17.23 6.09
C PRO A 62 14.84 -17.74 5.81
N GLY A 63 14.17 -18.33 6.81
CA GLY A 63 12.76 -18.75 6.73
C GLY A 63 11.79 -17.61 7.08
N TYR A 64 10.53 -17.95 7.35
CA TYR A 64 9.53 -16.98 7.82
C TYR A 64 9.91 -16.42 9.20
N ALA A 65 9.94 -15.10 9.34
CA ALA A 65 10.13 -14.41 10.62
C ALA A 65 8.93 -13.50 10.91
N ASP A 66 8.47 -13.50 12.16
CA ASP A 66 7.38 -12.64 12.61
C ASP A 66 7.91 -11.27 13.05
N LEU A 67 8.28 -10.45 12.08
CA LEU A 67 8.81 -9.10 12.27
C LEU A 67 8.03 -8.12 11.37
N MET A 68 7.77 -6.92 11.90
CA MET A 68 7.00 -5.82 11.28
C MET A 68 5.60 -6.21 10.78
N THR A 69 4.96 -5.23 10.16
CA THR A 69 3.62 -5.29 9.57
C THR A 69 3.66 -5.48 8.05
N GLY A 70 2.49 -5.71 7.46
CA GLY A 70 2.30 -5.71 6.01
C GLY A 70 2.79 -6.95 5.27
N THR A 71 2.32 -7.11 4.04
CA THR A 71 2.75 -8.14 3.08
C THR A 71 3.38 -7.48 1.87
N SER A 72 4.32 -6.56 2.10
CA SER A 72 4.83 -5.60 1.11
C SER A 72 5.54 -6.20 -0.12
N SER A 73 5.73 -7.52 -0.16
CA SER A 73 6.00 -8.26 -1.40
C SER A 73 4.92 -8.04 -2.45
N ASP A 74 3.65 -7.91 -2.03
CA ASP A 74 2.49 -7.75 -2.91
C ASP A 74 2.65 -6.51 -3.81
N VAL A 75 2.93 -5.35 -3.21
CA VAL A 75 3.14 -4.10 -3.96
C VAL A 75 4.49 -4.05 -4.66
N ALA A 76 5.55 -4.63 -4.07
CA ALA A 76 6.87 -4.68 -4.70
C ALA A 76 6.86 -5.48 -6.02
N PHE A 77 6.23 -6.66 -6.03
CA PHE A 77 6.15 -7.51 -7.21
C PHE A 77 5.17 -6.94 -8.24
N ALA A 78 4.06 -6.35 -7.80
CA ALA A 78 3.15 -5.63 -8.68
C ALA A 78 3.86 -4.48 -9.41
N ASP A 79 4.65 -3.68 -8.69
CA ASP A 79 5.43 -2.58 -9.28
C ASP A 79 6.45 -3.08 -10.30
N ALA A 80 7.18 -4.16 -9.99
CA ALA A 80 8.10 -4.80 -10.93
C ALA A 80 7.37 -5.28 -12.20
N TYR A 81 6.21 -5.92 -12.06
CA TYR A 81 5.40 -6.40 -13.18
C TYR A 81 4.97 -5.25 -14.10
N ILE A 82 4.47 -4.16 -13.52
CA ILE A 82 3.97 -2.98 -14.26
C ILE A 82 5.11 -2.25 -14.97
N LYS A 83 6.32 -2.30 -14.41
CA LYS A 83 7.55 -1.78 -15.02
C LYS A 83 8.13 -2.70 -16.09
N GLY A 84 7.54 -3.88 -16.31
CA GLY A 84 7.91 -4.81 -17.37
C GLY A 84 9.00 -5.80 -16.99
N VAL A 85 9.26 -5.97 -15.69
CA VAL A 85 10.17 -7.03 -15.19
C VAL A 85 9.57 -8.40 -15.47
N HIS A 86 10.38 -9.34 -15.94
CA HIS A 86 9.95 -10.69 -16.32
C HIS A 86 10.14 -11.69 -15.18
N PHE A 87 9.06 -12.36 -14.78
CA PHE A 87 9.01 -13.41 -13.75
C PHE A 87 7.67 -14.18 -13.87
N ASP A 88 7.43 -15.17 -13.01
CA ASP A 88 6.15 -15.89 -12.90
C ASP A 88 5.05 -15.01 -12.28
N ALA A 89 4.53 -14.10 -13.09
CA ALA A 89 3.51 -13.14 -12.69
C ALA A 89 2.21 -13.79 -12.18
N LYS A 90 1.86 -14.98 -12.69
CA LYS A 90 0.67 -15.68 -12.22
C LYS A 90 0.88 -16.15 -10.78
N ALA A 91 1.98 -16.85 -10.50
CA ALA A 91 2.24 -17.34 -9.15
C ALA A 91 2.44 -16.19 -8.14
N ALA A 92 3.11 -15.11 -8.53
CA ALA A 92 3.25 -13.92 -7.70
C ALA A 92 1.88 -13.28 -7.36
N TYR A 93 0.99 -13.17 -8.35
CA TYR A 93 -0.35 -12.62 -8.14
C TYR A 93 -1.18 -13.51 -7.22
N GLU A 94 -1.17 -14.84 -7.41
CA GLU A 94 -1.89 -15.77 -6.52
C GLU A 94 -1.37 -15.71 -5.08
N ALA A 95 -0.05 -15.56 -4.89
CA ALA A 95 0.54 -15.37 -3.55
C ALA A 95 0.02 -14.10 -2.87
N ALA A 96 -0.07 -12.99 -3.61
CA ALA A 96 -0.58 -11.73 -3.10
C ALA A 96 -2.10 -11.76 -2.80
N VAL A 97 -2.89 -12.40 -3.67
CA VAL A 97 -4.32 -12.63 -3.42
C VAL A 97 -4.51 -13.47 -2.15
N LYS A 98 -3.71 -14.52 -1.95
CA LYS A 98 -3.76 -15.34 -0.74
C LYS A 98 -3.47 -14.50 0.52
N ASN A 99 -2.44 -13.66 0.49
CA ASN A 99 -2.13 -12.72 1.58
C ASN A 99 -3.31 -11.83 1.97
N ALA A 100 -4.10 -11.40 0.98
CA ALA A 100 -5.18 -10.43 1.16
C ALA A 100 -6.57 -11.04 1.38
N THR A 101 -6.71 -12.36 1.31
CA THR A 101 -8.03 -13.05 1.33
C THR A 101 -8.11 -14.27 2.25
N VAL A 102 -6.99 -14.72 2.83
CA VAL A 102 -6.93 -15.95 3.63
C VAL A 102 -6.36 -15.68 5.01
N VAL A 103 -6.93 -16.32 6.03
CA VAL A 103 -6.40 -16.30 7.40
C VAL A 103 -5.07 -17.06 7.45
N PRO A 104 -3.94 -16.42 7.83
CA PRO A 104 -2.66 -17.11 7.88
C PRO A 104 -2.63 -18.14 9.02
N PRO A 105 -1.96 -19.28 8.84
CA PRO A 105 -1.89 -20.34 9.86
C PRO A 105 -0.93 -20.01 11.01
N MET A 106 -0.09 -18.99 10.85
CA MET A 106 0.91 -18.56 11.83
C MET A 106 1.28 -17.09 11.60
N SER A 107 1.86 -16.44 12.61
CA SER A 107 2.10 -14.99 12.59
C SER A 107 3.19 -14.54 11.61
N GLY A 108 4.12 -15.42 11.22
CA GLY A 108 5.23 -15.11 10.30
C GLY A 108 4.86 -14.98 8.82
N VAL A 109 3.59 -15.22 8.43
CA VAL A 109 3.12 -15.19 7.04
C VAL A 109 1.76 -14.51 6.94
N GLY A 110 1.39 -14.06 5.73
CA GLY A 110 0.09 -13.44 5.47
C GLY A 110 -0.21 -12.21 6.34
N ARG A 111 -1.42 -11.66 6.19
CA ARG A 111 -1.81 -10.48 6.97
C ARG A 111 -2.37 -10.90 8.33
N LYS A 112 -1.92 -10.28 9.41
CA LYS A 112 -2.54 -10.46 10.73
C LYS A 112 -3.93 -9.82 10.76
N GLY A 113 -4.84 -10.37 11.56
CA GLY A 113 -6.21 -9.85 11.70
C GLY A 113 -7.18 -10.27 10.60
N MET A 114 -6.75 -11.07 9.61
CA MET A 114 -7.56 -11.48 8.46
C MET A 114 -8.86 -12.23 8.77
N THR A 115 -9.05 -12.69 10.01
CA THR A 115 -10.31 -13.30 10.44
C THR A 115 -11.47 -12.29 10.43
N THR A 116 -11.21 -11.02 10.66
CA THR A 116 -12.26 -9.96 10.73
C THR A 116 -11.97 -8.77 9.84
N SER A 117 -10.70 -8.47 9.54
CA SER A 117 -10.32 -7.24 8.85
C SER A 117 -10.90 -7.07 7.43
N PRO A 118 -11.13 -8.12 6.61
CA PRO A 118 -11.78 -7.95 5.30
C PRO A 118 -13.19 -7.39 5.42
N PHE A 119 -13.91 -7.75 6.49
CA PHE A 119 -15.32 -7.43 6.70
C PHE A 119 -15.51 -6.10 7.45
N LEU A 120 -14.61 -5.82 8.41
CA LEU A 120 -14.62 -4.55 9.13
C LEU A 120 -14.08 -3.37 8.30
N GLY A 121 -13.34 -3.65 7.23
CA GLY A 121 -12.63 -2.65 6.43
C GLY A 121 -11.36 -2.09 7.10
N TYR A 122 -10.95 -2.64 8.25
CA TYR A 122 -9.71 -2.29 8.95
C TYR A 122 -9.25 -3.42 9.88
N THR A 123 -7.96 -3.42 10.22
CA THR A 123 -7.40 -4.31 11.24
C THR A 123 -7.55 -3.68 12.62
N THR A 124 -8.13 -4.43 13.55
CA THR A 124 -8.53 -3.92 14.88
C THR A 124 -7.34 -3.76 15.84
N THR A 125 -7.54 -2.94 16.88
CA THR A 125 -6.55 -2.68 17.94
C THR A 125 -6.09 -3.92 18.71
N SER A 126 -6.84 -5.04 18.67
CA SER A 126 -6.49 -6.29 19.34
C SER A 126 -5.36 -7.06 18.64
N THR A 127 -5.06 -6.73 17.39
CA THR A 127 -3.97 -7.36 16.61
C THR A 127 -2.58 -6.93 17.10
N GLY A 128 -2.49 -5.79 17.81
CA GLY A 128 -1.24 -5.08 18.04
C GLY A 128 -0.78 -4.39 16.76
N GLU A 129 -0.46 -3.09 16.82
CA GLU A 129 -0.11 -2.29 15.63
C GLU A 129 -1.17 -2.39 14.52
N GLY A 130 -2.44 -2.57 14.91
CA GLY A 130 -3.53 -2.90 13.99
C GLY A 130 -3.73 -1.83 12.91
N PHE A 131 -3.54 -0.56 13.27
CA PHE A 131 -3.56 0.53 12.29
C PHE A 131 -2.45 0.37 11.24
N SER A 132 -1.19 0.13 11.64
CA SER A 132 -0.09 -0.12 10.69
C SER A 132 -0.37 -1.31 9.78
N TRP A 133 -0.91 -2.42 10.32
CA TRP A 133 -1.36 -3.56 9.52
C TRP A 133 -2.42 -3.19 8.47
N ALA A 134 -3.38 -2.33 8.83
CA ALA A 134 -4.41 -1.87 7.92
C ALA A 134 -3.82 -0.99 6.81
N MET A 135 -3.01 0.00 7.16
CA MET A 135 -2.42 0.95 6.20
C MET A 135 -1.47 0.26 5.20
N ASP A 136 -0.62 -0.65 5.68
CA ASP A 136 0.22 -1.46 4.80
C ASP A 136 -0.65 -2.38 3.92
N GLY A 137 -1.74 -2.94 4.47
CA GLY A 137 -2.73 -3.70 3.73
C GLY A 137 -3.32 -2.93 2.55
N TYR A 138 -3.70 -1.66 2.74
CA TYR A 138 -4.28 -0.82 1.69
C TYR A 138 -3.28 -0.49 0.57
N ASN A 139 -2.00 -0.26 0.90
CA ASN A 139 -0.94 -0.12 -0.09
C ASN A 139 -0.73 -1.41 -0.89
N ASN A 140 -0.79 -2.54 -0.22
CA ASN A 140 -0.67 -3.86 -0.85
C ASN A 140 -1.87 -4.18 -1.73
N ASP A 141 -3.08 -3.83 -1.31
CA ASP A 141 -4.31 -3.95 -2.10
C ASP A 141 -4.25 -3.09 -3.37
N TYR A 142 -3.67 -1.87 -3.30
CA TYR A 142 -3.38 -1.09 -4.50
C TYR A 142 -2.45 -1.85 -5.44
N GLY A 143 -1.33 -2.40 -4.94
CA GLY A 143 -0.43 -3.24 -5.74
C GLY A 143 -1.15 -4.40 -6.45
N ILE A 144 -1.92 -5.19 -5.70
CA ILE A 144 -2.71 -6.30 -6.25
C ILE A 144 -3.68 -5.80 -7.32
N ALA A 145 -4.40 -4.71 -7.07
CA ALA A 145 -5.32 -4.13 -8.03
C ALA A 145 -4.63 -3.74 -9.34
N ARG A 146 -3.47 -3.07 -9.25
CA ARG A 146 -2.72 -2.63 -10.44
C ARG A 146 -2.14 -3.81 -11.23
N MET A 147 -1.64 -4.84 -10.55
CA MET A 147 -1.16 -6.06 -11.20
C MET A 147 -2.31 -6.83 -11.86
N GLY A 148 -3.46 -6.97 -11.18
CA GLY A 148 -4.66 -7.60 -11.71
C GLY A 148 -5.19 -6.90 -12.96
N GLN A 149 -5.25 -5.56 -12.96
CA GLN A 149 -5.61 -4.78 -14.15
C GLN A 149 -4.68 -5.04 -15.33
N ALA A 150 -3.37 -5.16 -15.08
CA ALA A 150 -2.39 -5.44 -16.12
C ALA A 150 -2.49 -6.88 -16.64
N LEU A 151 -2.73 -7.86 -15.76
CA LEU A 151 -2.99 -9.25 -16.13
C LEU A 151 -4.28 -9.39 -16.93
N TYR A 152 -5.38 -8.75 -16.52
CA TYR A 152 -6.64 -8.74 -17.27
C TYR A 152 -6.45 -8.22 -18.70
N LYS A 153 -5.75 -7.09 -18.86
CA LYS A 153 -5.45 -6.55 -20.20
C LYS A 153 -4.66 -7.53 -21.07
N LYS A 154 -3.86 -8.40 -20.47
CA LYS A 154 -3.03 -9.39 -21.16
C LYS A 154 -3.78 -10.68 -21.48
N THR A 155 -4.64 -11.16 -20.57
CA THR A 155 -5.24 -12.49 -20.66
C THR A 155 -6.72 -12.48 -21.02
N GLY A 156 -7.44 -11.39 -20.74
CA GLY A 156 -8.90 -11.32 -20.83
C GLY A 156 -9.63 -12.11 -19.74
N ASP A 157 -8.93 -12.60 -18.72
CA ASP A 157 -9.54 -13.37 -17.63
C ASP A 157 -10.28 -12.44 -16.66
N GLU A 158 -11.62 -12.50 -16.68
CA GLU A 158 -12.48 -11.62 -15.89
C GLU A 158 -12.22 -11.72 -14.38
N ARG A 159 -11.67 -12.84 -13.86
CA ARG A 159 -11.30 -12.95 -12.44
C ARG A 159 -10.37 -11.81 -12.02
N TYR A 160 -9.34 -11.54 -12.83
CA TYR A 160 -8.38 -10.47 -12.53
C TYR A 160 -9.03 -9.09 -12.51
N LYS A 161 -10.05 -8.87 -13.34
CA LYS A 161 -10.79 -7.61 -13.37
C LYS A 161 -11.60 -7.44 -12.10
N GLU A 162 -12.40 -8.43 -11.72
CA GLU A 162 -13.25 -8.39 -10.53
C GLU A 162 -12.43 -8.23 -9.25
N GLU A 163 -11.36 -9.02 -9.10
CA GLU A 163 -10.41 -8.91 -7.99
C GLU A 163 -9.75 -7.52 -8.00
N SER A 164 -9.35 -7.00 -9.16
CA SER A 164 -8.74 -5.66 -9.22
C SER A 164 -9.68 -4.53 -8.82
N GLU A 165 -10.97 -4.63 -9.17
CA GLU A 165 -11.99 -3.66 -8.77
C GLU A 165 -12.25 -3.71 -7.26
N TYR A 166 -12.20 -4.90 -6.67
CA TYR A 166 -12.36 -5.12 -5.23
C TYR A 166 -11.17 -4.59 -4.44
N PHE A 167 -9.93 -4.93 -4.82
CA PHE A 167 -8.75 -4.46 -4.11
C PHE A 167 -8.50 -2.96 -4.30
N LEU A 168 -8.87 -2.37 -5.45
CA LEU A 168 -8.81 -0.92 -5.63
C LEU A 168 -9.81 -0.18 -4.73
N ASN A 169 -10.97 -0.79 -4.45
CA ASN A 169 -11.92 -0.28 -3.48
C ASN A 169 -11.32 -0.32 -2.06
N ARG A 170 -10.82 -1.49 -1.64
CA ARG A 170 -10.18 -1.68 -0.32
C ARG A 170 -8.97 -0.78 -0.08
N ALA A 171 -8.21 -0.47 -1.12
CA ALA A 171 -7.08 0.46 -1.04
C ALA A 171 -7.47 1.88 -0.57
N GLN A 172 -8.77 2.21 -0.57
CA GLN A 172 -9.32 3.49 -0.09
C GLN A 172 -9.89 3.43 1.34
N ASP A 173 -9.90 2.26 1.98
CA ASP A 173 -10.49 2.08 3.33
C ASP A 173 -9.72 2.80 4.45
N TYR A 174 -8.55 3.39 4.13
CA TYR A 174 -7.82 4.29 5.04
C TYR A 174 -8.71 5.41 5.60
N VAL A 175 -9.74 5.83 4.86
CA VAL A 175 -10.70 6.85 5.31
C VAL A 175 -11.44 6.42 6.59
N ASN A 176 -11.61 5.12 6.82
CA ASN A 176 -12.28 4.57 8.00
C ASN A 176 -11.46 4.81 9.30
N LEU A 177 -10.15 4.95 9.17
CA LEU A 177 -9.21 5.14 10.28
C LEU A 177 -8.80 6.60 10.49
N TYR A 178 -9.40 7.55 9.75
CA TYR A 178 -9.18 8.97 9.96
C TYR A 178 -10.15 9.56 11.00
N ASP A 179 -9.65 9.91 12.18
CA ASP A 179 -10.42 10.61 13.18
C ASP A 179 -10.35 12.13 12.93
N LYS A 180 -11.42 12.64 12.31
CA LYS A 180 -11.56 14.07 12.00
C LYS A 180 -11.50 14.96 13.25
N GLN A 181 -11.91 14.48 14.43
CA GLN A 181 -11.86 15.30 15.65
C GLN A 181 -10.44 15.38 16.21
N ALA A 182 -9.69 14.28 16.14
CA ALA A 182 -8.26 14.28 16.47
C ALA A 182 -7.41 14.99 15.41
N ASP A 183 -7.90 15.09 14.17
CA ASP A 183 -7.14 15.51 12.98
C ASP A 183 -5.97 14.56 12.66
N PHE A 184 -6.12 13.27 13.00
CA PHE A 184 -5.10 12.24 12.79
C PHE A 184 -5.74 10.89 12.49
N PHE A 185 -4.93 9.99 11.96
CA PHE A 185 -5.29 8.59 11.90
C PHE A 185 -5.04 7.93 13.26
N GLN A 186 -5.93 7.01 13.66
CA GLN A 186 -5.74 6.16 14.84
C GLN A 186 -6.52 4.84 14.70
N GLY A 187 -6.16 3.84 15.51
CA GLY A 187 -6.78 2.52 15.46
C GLY A 187 -8.21 2.50 16.00
N ARG A 188 -8.97 1.48 15.58
CA ARG A 188 -10.31 1.16 16.08
C ARG A 188 -10.40 -0.25 16.66
N ASP A 189 -11.19 -0.42 17.71
CA ASP A 189 -11.52 -1.75 18.25
C ASP A 189 -12.50 -2.51 17.33
N ASP A 190 -12.84 -3.74 17.71
CA ASP A 190 -13.78 -4.61 16.98
C ASP A 190 -15.23 -4.11 17.00
N GLN A 191 -15.56 -3.15 17.87
CA GLN A 191 -16.86 -2.46 17.87
C GLN A 191 -16.81 -1.12 17.10
N GLY A 192 -15.67 -0.77 16.51
CA GLY A 192 -15.48 0.47 15.75
C GLY A 192 -15.21 1.71 16.60
N ASN A 193 -14.98 1.59 17.90
CA ASN A 193 -14.58 2.72 18.73
C ASN A 193 -13.12 3.07 18.50
N TRP A 194 -12.80 4.37 18.52
CA TRP A 194 -11.42 4.84 18.48
C TRP A 194 -10.63 4.38 19.70
N ARG A 195 -9.34 4.05 19.52
CA ARG A 195 -8.44 3.72 20.63
C ARG A 195 -8.44 4.80 21.70
N SER A 196 -8.31 6.06 21.27
CA SER A 196 -8.28 7.22 22.15
C SER A 196 -9.40 8.18 21.81
N ASP A 197 -10.07 8.68 22.83
CA ASP A 197 -10.94 9.83 22.68
C ASP A 197 -10.13 11.01 22.12
N ALA A 198 -10.68 11.72 21.11
CA ALA A 198 -10.01 12.80 20.41
C ALA A 198 -9.50 13.91 21.36
N SER A 199 -10.18 14.17 22.49
CA SER A 199 -9.75 15.18 23.47
C SER A 199 -8.51 14.79 24.26
N LYS A 200 -8.15 13.50 24.26
CA LYS A 200 -7.00 12.92 24.96
C LYS A 200 -5.92 12.42 24.01
N TYR A 201 -6.19 12.43 22.70
CA TYR A 201 -5.26 11.96 21.70
C TYR A 201 -4.03 12.87 21.64
N ASP A 202 -2.84 12.28 21.76
CA ASP A 202 -1.57 12.96 21.58
C ASP A 202 -0.79 12.28 20.43
N PRO A 203 -0.65 12.93 19.25
CA PRO A 203 0.01 12.35 18.07
C PRO A 203 1.50 12.07 18.27
N ARG A 204 2.09 12.49 19.40
CA ARG A 204 3.49 12.24 19.72
C ARG A 204 3.72 10.90 20.40
N VAL A 205 2.68 10.25 20.92
CA VAL A 205 2.80 8.96 21.61
C VAL A 205 3.13 7.87 20.60
N TRP A 206 4.25 7.17 20.81
CA TRP A 206 4.75 6.10 19.96
C TRP A 206 4.09 4.75 20.28
N GLY A 207 4.01 3.87 19.29
CA GLY A 207 3.51 2.51 19.48
C GLY A 207 1.98 2.39 19.49
N TYR A 208 1.48 1.34 20.13
CA TYR A 208 0.10 0.86 20.14
C TYR A 208 -0.45 0.52 18.75
N ASP A 209 -0.79 1.55 17.99
CA ASP A 209 -1.35 1.49 16.65
C ASP A 209 -0.27 1.59 15.58
N TYR A 210 0.84 2.25 15.91
CA TYR A 210 1.90 2.62 15.00
C TYR A 210 3.14 1.76 15.24
N THR A 211 3.63 1.10 14.20
CA THR A 211 4.93 0.43 14.17
C THR A 211 6.05 1.46 14.06
N GLU A 212 6.95 1.47 15.03
CA GLU A 212 8.17 2.29 15.08
C GLU A 212 7.96 3.77 14.77
N SER A 213 6.80 4.30 15.14
CA SER A 213 6.46 5.69 14.92
C SER A 213 5.30 6.11 15.81
N ASN A 214 4.71 7.25 15.48
CA ASN A 214 3.58 7.85 16.16
C ASN A 214 2.55 8.41 15.15
N GLY A 215 1.53 9.09 15.66
CA GLY A 215 0.48 9.70 14.84
C GLY A 215 0.99 10.71 13.82
N TRP A 216 2.12 11.39 14.08
CA TRP A 216 2.74 12.31 13.12
C TRP A 216 3.36 11.60 11.93
N GLY A 217 4.15 10.53 12.16
CA GLY A 217 4.78 9.77 11.09
C GLY A 217 3.74 9.10 10.19
N TYR A 218 2.66 8.60 10.78
CA TYR A 218 1.58 7.93 10.06
C TYR A 218 0.48 8.84 9.51
N ALA A 219 0.52 10.15 9.78
CA ALA A 219 -0.44 11.13 9.24
C ALA A 219 -0.47 11.17 7.70
N PHE A 220 0.49 10.51 7.06
CA PHE A 220 0.83 10.65 5.66
C PHE A 220 0.96 9.30 4.93
N THR A 221 0.66 8.16 5.57
CA THR A 221 0.85 6.80 5.03
C THR A 221 -0.26 6.41 4.05
N VAL A 222 -0.55 7.27 3.08
CA VAL A 222 -1.52 7.03 1.99
C VAL A 222 -0.90 7.40 0.63
N PRO A 223 0.27 6.84 0.27
CA PRO A 223 0.94 7.18 -0.99
C PRO A 223 0.13 6.75 -2.22
N GLN A 224 -0.67 5.69 -2.13
CA GLN A 224 -1.54 5.22 -3.20
C GLN A 224 -2.64 6.23 -3.59
N ASP A 225 -3.04 7.10 -2.64
CA ASP A 225 -4.14 8.04 -2.84
C ASP A 225 -3.88 9.43 -2.25
N THR A 226 -2.80 10.06 -2.71
CA THR A 226 -2.35 11.37 -2.21
C THR A 226 -3.39 12.49 -2.32
N ARG A 227 -4.27 12.47 -3.32
CA ARG A 227 -5.36 13.43 -3.46
C ARG A 227 -6.50 13.15 -2.49
N GLY A 228 -6.87 11.89 -2.28
CA GLY A 228 -7.85 11.52 -1.26
C GLY A 228 -7.36 11.87 0.16
N LEU A 229 -6.08 11.65 0.45
CA LEU A 229 -5.43 12.13 1.67
C LEU A 229 -5.52 13.66 1.79
N ALA A 230 -5.25 14.40 0.72
CA ALA A 230 -5.41 15.85 0.74
C ALA A 230 -6.84 16.25 1.06
N ASN A 231 -7.83 15.57 0.50
CA ASN A 231 -9.25 15.84 0.74
C ASN A 231 -9.65 15.62 2.21
N LEU A 232 -9.07 14.63 2.91
CA LEU A 232 -9.25 14.45 4.36
C LEU A 232 -8.78 15.66 5.19
N TYR A 233 -7.69 16.29 4.76
CA TYR A 233 -7.14 17.50 5.40
C TYR A 233 -7.75 18.81 4.91
N GLY A 234 -8.78 18.77 4.05
CA GLY A 234 -9.42 19.96 3.49
C GLY A 234 -8.79 20.46 2.18
N GLY A 235 -8.33 19.53 1.34
CA GLY A 235 -7.73 19.77 0.03
C GLY A 235 -6.23 20.02 0.08
N ARG A 236 -5.66 20.40 -1.07
CA ARG A 236 -4.20 20.62 -1.27
C ARG A 236 -3.60 21.58 -0.24
N ASP A 237 -4.27 22.69 0.03
CA ASP A 237 -3.81 23.67 1.03
C ASP A 237 -3.87 23.10 2.46
N GLY A 238 -4.84 22.23 2.73
CA GLY A 238 -4.96 21.49 3.98
C GLY A 238 -3.79 20.57 4.22
N LEU A 239 -3.47 19.75 3.22
CA LEU A 239 -2.29 18.88 3.25
C LEU A 239 -0.99 19.69 3.44
N ALA A 240 -0.83 20.81 2.71
CA ALA A 240 0.33 21.68 2.87
C ALA A 240 0.48 22.21 4.31
N ARG A 241 -0.61 22.66 4.93
CA ARG A 241 -0.59 23.13 6.32
C ARG A 241 -0.27 22.01 7.31
N LYS A 242 -0.78 20.79 7.07
CA LYS A 242 -0.48 19.62 7.90
C LYS A 242 1.00 19.26 7.83
N LEU A 243 1.59 19.26 6.63
CA LEU A 243 3.02 19.07 6.41
C LEU A 243 3.84 20.19 7.07
N ASP A 244 3.44 21.46 6.91
CA ASP A 244 4.13 22.58 7.57
C ASP A 244 4.15 22.42 9.11
N ARG A 245 3.03 21.95 9.69
CA ARG A 245 2.95 21.65 11.13
C ARG A 245 3.84 20.47 11.51
N PHE A 246 3.89 19.42 10.70
CA PHE A 246 4.77 18.27 10.90
C PHE A 246 6.26 18.69 10.93
N PHE A 247 6.71 19.46 9.93
CA PHE A 247 8.10 19.93 9.84
C PHE A 247 8.48 21.00 10.88
N SER A 248 7.51 21.64 11.54
CA SER A 248 7.75 22.67 12.56
C SER A 248 7.53 22.19 14.00
N THR A 249 6.86 21.06 14.21
CA THR A 249 6.65 20.47 15.55
C THR A 249 7.87 19.64 15.93
N PRO A 250 8.63 19.95 17.00
CA PRO A 250 9.84 19.18 17.33
C PRO A 250 9.55 17.79 17.88
N GLU A 251 10.21 16.74 17.36
CA GLU A 251 10.40 15.48 18.08
C GLU A 251 11.41 15.69 19.23
N THR A 252 11.10 15.17 20.40
CA THR A 252 11.83 15.42 21.65
C THR A 252 12.44 14.16 22.26
N ALA A 253 11.98 12.98 21.86
CA ALA A 253 12.30 11.69 22.46
C ALA A 253 12.07 11.66 23.99
N GLU A 254 11.08 12.40 24.49
CA GLU A 254 10.75 12.38 25.93
C GLU A 254 10.10 11.05 26.33
N SER A 255 10.50 10.49 27.48
CA SER A 255 10.02 9.19 27.96
C SER A 255 8.51 9.08 28.12
N ARG A 256 7.80 10.18 28.40
CA ARG A 256 6.33 10.20 28.47
C ARG A 256 5.64 9.90 27.13
N PHE A 257 6.35 10.00 26.01
CA PHE A 257 5.84 9.70 24.68
C PHE A 257 6.20 8.29 24.20
N ALA A 258 6.89 7.48 25.02
CA ALA A 258 7.27 6.11 24.67
C ALA A 258 6.08 5.14 24.48
N GLY A 259 4.88 5.53 24.91
CA GLY A 259 3.64 4.77 24.71
C GLY A 259 3.77 3.28 25.05
N SER A 260 3.47 2.40 24.08
CA SER A 260 3.48 0.95 24.30
C SER A 260 4.87 0.32 24.41
N TYR A 261 5.94 1.04 24.08
CA TYR A 261 7.31 0.51 24.14
C TYR A 261 7.85 0.42 25.57
N GLY A 262 7.24 1.12 26.54
CA GLY A 262 7.65 1.09 27.95
C GLY A 262 9.00 1.78 28.24
N GLY A 263 9.64 2.35 27.23
CA GLY A 263 10.92 3.08 27.32
C GLY A 263 11.27 3.73 25.98
N ILE A 264 12.27 4.61 26.00
CA ILE A 264 12.77 5.27 24.78
C ILE A 264 13.52 4.22 23.95
N ILE A 265 13.07 4.02 22.71
CA ILE A 265 13.76 3.20 21.69
C ILE A 265 14.72 4.09 20.86
N HIS A 266 15.63 3.49 20.11
CA HIS A 266 16.69 4.25 19.43
C HIS A 266 16.13 5.16 18.31
N GLU A 267 15.09 4.70 17.62
CA GLU A 267 14.38 5.39 16.55
C GLU A 267 13.79 6.72 17.02
N MET A 268 13.35 6.80 18.29
CA MET A 268 12.90 8.06 18.89
C MET A 268 14.05 9.07 19.01
N ILE A 269 15.23 8.60 19.45
CA ILE A 269 16.42 9.42 19.65
C ILE A 269 16.95 9.92 18.30
N GLU A 270 17.00 9.04 17.31
CA GLU A 270 17.44 9.34 15.95
C GLU A 270 16.47 10.30 15.23
N ALA A 271 15.16 10.12 15.41
CA ALA A 271 14.16 11.05 14.88
C ALA A 271 14.30 12.46 15.48
N ARG A 272 14.52 12.56 16.80
CA ARG A 272 14.86 13.85 17.45
C ARG A 272 16.12 14.46 16.84
N ASP A 273 17.15 13.65 16.61
CA ASP A 273 18.46 14.13 16.15
C ASP A 273 18.51 14.48 14.66
N THR A 274 17.49 14.08 13.89
CA THR A 274 17.24 14.60 12.54
C THR A 274 17.04 16.13 12.54
N ARG A 275 16.39 16.67 13.60
CA ARG A 275 16.14 18.11 13.80
C ARG A 275 15.42 18.78 12.61
N MET A 276 14.40 18.10 12.08
CA MET A 276 13.53 18.60 11.01
C MET A 276 12.04 18.46 11.38
N GLY A 277 11.71 18.80 12.62
CA GLY A 277 10.36 18.65 13.16
C GLY A 277 10.08 17.21 13.62
N MET A 278 8.94 16.65 13.21
CA MET A 278 8.54 15.26 13.44
C MET A 278 9.07 14.30 12.36
N LEU A 279 9.89 14.78 11.43
CA LEU A 279 10.52 13.92 10.43
C LEU A 279 11.58 13.02 11.08
N GLY A 280 11.19 11.78 11.38
CA GLY A 280 12.10 10.69 11.71
C GLY A 280 12.70 10.06 10.47
N GLN A 281 13.50 10.81 9.69
CA GLN A 281 14.11 10.33 8.43
C GLN A 281 15.04 9.12 8.64
N SER A 282 15.42 8.84 9.88
CA SER A 282 16.17 7.66 10.29
C SER A 282 15.38 6.35 10.13
N ASN A 283 14.06 6.40 9.92
CA ASN A 283 13.18 5.24 9.82
C ASN A 283 12.18 5.40 8.63
N GLN A 284 11.79 4.28 8.07
CA GLN A 284 11.09 4.07 6.81
C GLN A 284 9.72 4.74 6.69
N PRO A 285 8.87 4.81 7.75
CA PRO A 285 7.57 5.49 7.67
C PRO A 285 7.70 6.97 7.29
N ALA A 286 8.87 7.58 7.46
CA ALA A 286 9.09 9.00 7.16
C ALA A 286 9.53 9.26 5.71
N HIS A 287 10.07 8.26 5.01
CA HIS A 287 10.87 8.45 3.80
C HIS A 287 10.11 9.09 2.61
N HIS A 288 8.81 8.87 2.51
CA HIS A 288 7.98 9.44 1.44
C HIS A 288 7.42 10.82 1.79
N ILE A 289 7.39 11.21 3.08
CA ILE A 289 6.67 12.40 3.56
C ILE A 289 7.14 13.70 2.89
N PRO A 290 8.45 13.96 2.69
CA PRO A 290 8.91 15.19 2.02
C PRO A 290 8.32 15.37 0.62
N TYR A 291 8.04 14.28 -0.08
CA TYR A 291 7.52 14.27 -1.44
C TYR A 291 6.01 14.55 -1.54
N LEU A 292 5.27 14.50 -0.42
CA LEU A 292 3.83 14.79 -0.42
C LEU A 292 3.50 16.28 -0.62
N TYR A 293 4.49 17.18 -0.52
CA TYR A 293 4.29 18.56 -0.96
C TYR A 293 3.99 18.67 -2.46
N ASP A 294 4.41 17.69 -3.27
CA ASP A 294 4.04 17.63 -4.69
C ASP A 294 2.54 17.43 -4.87
N ALA A 295 1.93 16.53 -4.07
CA ALA A 295 0.48 16.35 -4.02
C ALA A 295 -0.24 17.60 -3.49
N ALA A 296 0.36 18.29 -2.52
CA ALA A 296 -0.12 19.57 -2.01
C ALA A 296 0.05 20.74 -3.00
N GLY A 297 0.68 20.53 -4.16
CA GLY A 297 0.90 21.58 -5.17
C GLY A 297 1.97 22.60 -4.82
N GLN A 298 2.85 22.26 -3.88
CA GLN A 298 3.94 23.10 -3.41
C GLN A 298 5.30 22.41 -3.61
N PRO A 299 5.66 21.98 -4.83
CA PRO A 299 6.87 21.17 -5.08
C PRO A 299 8.18 21.86 -4.67
N TRP A 300 8.21 23.20 -4.57
CA TRP A 300 9.37 23.90 -4.04
C TRP A 300 9.67 23.52 -2.58
N LYS A 301 8.67 23.12 -1.79
CA LYS A 301 8.89 22.60 -0.43
C LYS A 301 9.45 21.18 -0.43
N THR A 302 9.01 20.32 -1.37
CA THR A 302 9.68 19.02 -1.62
C THR A 302 11.16 19.23 -1.89
N GLN A 303 11.49 20.14 -2.83
CA GLN A 303 12.86 20.46 -3.23
C GLN A 303 13.71 20.94 -2.05
N GLU A 304 13.16 21.84 -1.22
CA GLU A 304 13.82 22.32 -0.01
C GLU A 304 14.13 21.17 0.96
N LYS A 305 13.12 20.36 1.32
CA LYS A 305 13.27 19.30 2.33
C LYS A 305 14.18 18.17 1.87
N VAL A 306 14.02 17.70 0.63
CA VAL A 306 14.87 16.65 0.06
C VAL A 306 16.34 17.10 0.01
N ARG A 307 16.59 18.37 -0.36
CA ARG A 307 17.96 18.90 -0.43
C ARG A 307 18.57 19.14 0.95
N GLU A 308 17.77 19.51 1.94
CA GLU A 308 18.20 19.57 3.32
C GLU A 308 18.64 18.18 3.82
N ILE A 309 17.79 17.16 3.64
CA ILE A 309 18.08 15.76 4.02
C ILE A 309 19.38 15.26 3.38
N LEU A 310 19.49 15.33 2.04
CA LEU A 310 20.68 14.87 1.31
C LEU A 310 21.96 15.57 1.76
N SER A 311 21.88 16.84 2.17
CA SER A 311 23.04 17.62 2.57
C SER A 311 23.50 17.41 4.02
N ARG A 312 22.61 16.92 4.89
CA ARG A 312 22.82 16.86 6.34
C ARG A 312 22.87 15.45 6.91
N LEU A 313 22.05 14.54 6.40
CA LEU A 313 21.77 13.26 7.06
C LEU A 313 22.56 12.07 6.49
N TYR A 314 23.25 12.26 5.37
CA TYR A 314 24.12 11.27 4.72
C TYR A 314 25.60 11.66 4.76
N THR A 315 26.00 12.40 5.80
CA THR A 315 27.38 12.82 6.04
C THR A 315 28.11 11.82 6.93
N GLY A 316 29.44 11.73 6.89
CA GLY A 316 30.20 10.86 7.81
C GLY A 316 30.46 9.44 7.29
N SER A 317 30.15 9.17 6.01
CA SER A 317 30.45 7.89 5.35
C SER A 317 31.93 7.48 5.46
N GLU A 318 32.82 8.47 5.42
CA GLU A 318 34.27 8.34 5.53
C GLU A 318 34.76 7.86 6.90
N ILE A 319 33.91 7.95 7.93
CA ILE A 319 34.18 7.47 9.29
C ILE A 319 33.19 6.38 9.74
N GLY A 320 32.44 5.78 8.81
CA GLY A 320 31.47 4.72 9.12
C GLY A 320 30.22 5.19 9.86
N GLN A 321 29.91 6.50 9.81
CA GLN A 321 28.71 7.12 10.39
C GLN A 321 27.82 7.73 9.30
N GLY A 322 27.80 7.11 8.11
CA GLY A 322 27.14 7.64 6.92
C GLY A 322 25.60 7.58 6.95
N TYR A 323 25.02 6.96 7.98
CA TYR A 323 23.59 6.83 8.18
C TYR A 323 23.21 7.38 9.55
N HIS A 324 22.00 7.92 9.63
CA HIS A 324 21.43 8.60 10.80
C HIS A 324 20.40 7.73 11.54
N GLY A 325 20.30 6.46 11.13
CA GLY A 325 19.49 5.37 11.67
C GLY A 325 19.94 4.06 11.03
N ASP A 326 19.09 3.04 11.10
CA ASP A 326 19.33 1.77 10.45
C ASP A 326 19.28 1.90 8.91
N GLU A 327 20.17 1.16 8.23
CA GLU A 327 20.30 1.20 6.76
C GLU A 327 19.23 0.36 6.05
N ASP A 328 18.82 -0.71 6.73
CA ASP A 328 17.75 -1.64 6.40
C ASP A 328 17.77 -2.18 4.98
N ASN A 329 18.76 -3.03 4.74
CA ASN A 329 18.82 -3.94 3.58
C ASN A 329 18.79 -3.19 2.23
N GLY A 330 19.36 -2.00 2.16
CA GLY A 330 19.39 -1.18 0.96
C GLY A 330 18.25 -0.16 0.85
N GLU A 331 17.33 -0.08 1.82
CA GLU A 331 16.20 0.85 1.76
C GLU A 331 16.70 2.30 1.84
N GLN A 332 17.48 2.62 2.89
CA GLN A 332 17.91 4.01 3.11
C GLN A 332 18.93 4.46 2.05
N SER A 333 19.74 3.51 1.56
CA SER A 333 20.61 3.69 0.40
C SER A 333 19.84 3.94 -0.90
N GLY A 334 18.77 3.18 -1.12
CA GLY A 334 17.86 3.38 -2.26
C GLY A 334 17.22 4.76 -2.23
N TRP A 335 16.81 5.23 -1.05
CA TRP A 335 16.29 6.59 -0.85
C TRP A 335 17.29 7.65 -1.29
N TYR A 336 18.55 7.54 -0.86
CA TYR A 336 19.62 8.47 -1.24
C TYR A 336 19.83 8.47 -2.75
N LEU A 337 19.93 7.28 -3.38
CA LEU A 337 20.17 7.15 -4.82
C LEU A 337 19.07 7.85 -5.63
N PHE A 338 17.81 7.52 -5.37
CA PHE A 338 16.67 8.12 -6.06
C PHE A 338 16.61 9.63 -5.85
N SER A 339 16.67 10.07 -4.61
CA SER A 339 16.63 11.50 -4.25
C SER A 339 17.79 12.28 -4.87
N ALA A 340 19.00 11.72 -4.93
CA ALA A 340 20.16 12.33 -5.55
C ALA A 340 20.04 12.46 -7.08
N LEU A 341 19.37 11.50 -7.74
CA LEU A 341 18.99 11.58 -9.15
C LEU A 341 17.86 12.60 -9.40
N GLY A 342 17.17 13.02 -8.35
CA GLY A 342 16.12 14.05 -8.39
C GLY A 342 14.71 13.50 -8.56
N PHE A 343 14.47 12.21 -8.33
CA PHE A 343 13.14 11.61 -8.37
C PHE A 343 13.00 10.39 -7.45
N TYR A 344 11.82 10.11 -6.92
CA TYR A 344 11.54 9.10 -5.88
C TYR A 344 10.29 8.26 -6.21
N PRO A 345 10.29 6.94 -5.95
CA PRO A 345 9.12 6.06 -6.17
C PRO A 345 8.02 6.27 -5.10
N LEU A 346 7.35 7.44 -5.14
CA LEU A 346 6.33 7.79 -4.14
C LEU A 346 5.14 6.81 -4.14
N VAL A 347 4.58 6.53 -5.33
CA VAL A 347 3.37 5.71 -5.47
C VAL A 347 3.74 4.35 -6.04
N MET A 348 4.16 3.45 -5.16
CA MET A 348 4.55 2.08 -5.53
C MET A 348 3.42 1.33 -6.23
N GLY A 349 3.71 0.68 -7.36
CA GLY A 349 2.70 0.00 -8.20
C GLY A 349 2.04 0.90 -9.25
N SER A 350 2.35 2.21 -9.27
CA SER A 350 1.84 3.10 -10.32
C SER A 350 2.61 3.02 -11.63
N GLY A 351 3.89 2.64 -11.57
CA GLY A 351 4.83 2.78 -12.67
C GLY A 351 5.37 4.20 -12.86
N GLU A 352 5.25 5.08 -11.85
CA GLU A 352 5.74 6.46 -11.89
C GLU A 352 6.69 6.79 -10.73
N TYR A 353 7.52 7.82 -10.93
CA TYR A 353 8.42 8.41 -9.94
C TYR A 353 8.06 9.89 -9.78
N THR A 354 8.11 10.43 -8.57
CA THR A 354 7.86 11.84 -8.31
C THR A 354 9.15 12.65 -8.24
N ILE A 355 9.13 13.89 -8.68
CA ILE A 355 10.32 14.74 -8.85
C ILE A 355 10.64 15.49 -7.56
N GLY A 356 11.88 15.34 -7.09
CA GLY A 356 12.45 16.18 -6.03
C GLY A 356 13.35 17.28 -6.58
N SER A 357 14.58 17.37 -6.05
CA SER A 357 15.66 18.20 -6.60
C SER A 357 16.93 17.37 -6.72
N PRO A 358 17.59 17.31 -7.89
CA PRO A 358 18.81 16.54 -8.07
C PRO A 358 19.97 17.08 -7.22
N LEU A 359 20.91 16.19 -6.87
CA LEU A 359 22.08 16.52 -6.03
C LEU A 359 23.32 16.90 -6.86
N PHE A 360 23.49 16.29 -8.03
CA PHE A 360 24.66 16.50 -8.90
C PHE A 360 24.35 17.45 -10.05
N THR A 361 25.39 18.06 -10.63
CA THR A 361 25.24 18.87 -11.85
C THR A 361 25.05 17.99 -13.09
N LYS A 362 25.54 16.76 -13.04
CA LYS A 362 25.29 15.71 -14.03
C LYS A 362 25.43 14.34 -13.37
N ALA A 363 24.51 13.44 -13.64
CA ALA A 363 24.62 12.02 -13.35
C ALA A 363 24.25 11.23 -14.61
N THR A 364 24.94 10.12 -14.87
CA THR A 364 24.59 9.16 -15.93
C THR A 364 24.30 7.83 -15.28
N VAL A 365 23.12 7.28 -15.52
CA VAL A 365 22.71 5.93 -15.13
C VAL A 365 22.80 5.05 -16.36
N HIS A 366 23.67 4.05 -16.31
CA HIS A 366 23.77 3.01 -17.35
C HIS A 366 22.73 1.93 -17.05
N LEU A 367 21.68 1.86 -17.86
CA LEU A 367 20.58 0.91 -17.66
C LEU A 367 20.99 -0.47 -18.21
N GLU A 368 20.45 -1.54 -17.62
CA GLU A 368 20.74 -2.92 -18.03
C GLU A 368 20.43 -3.19 -19.52
N ASN A 369 19.46 -2.47 -20.10
CA ASN A 369 19.10 -2.58 -21.51
C ASN A 369 20.08 -1.87 -22.47
N GLY A 370 21.20 -1.33 -21.97
CA GLY A 370 22.24 -0.66 -22.75
C GLY A 370 21.95 0.81 -23.09
N HIS A 371 20.84 1.37 -22.62
CA HIS A 371 20.56 2.79 -22.73
C HIS A 371 21.13 3.60 -21.55
N ASP A 372 21.43 4.87 -21.79
CA ASP A 372 21.84 5.81 -20.75
C ASP A 372 20.69 6.74 -20.39
N LEU A 373 20.37 6.85 -19.09
CA LEU A 373 19.59 7.95 -18.55
C LEU A 373 20.55 9.00 -17.99
N VAL A 374 20.58 10.17 -18.63
CA VAL A 374 21.43 11.30 -18.22
C VAL A 374 20.58 12.34 -17.50
N VAL A 375 20.82 12.52 -16.21
CA VAL A 375 20.28 13.62 -15.42
C VAL A 375 21.22 14.82 -15.52
N LYS A 376 20.73 15.97 -16.00
CA LYS A 376 21.51 17.22 -16.13
C LYS A 376 20.87 18.32 -15.30
N ALA A 377 21.66 18.96 -14.45
CA ALA A 377 21.26 20.12 -13.67
C ALA A 377 22.45 21.09 -13.56
N PRO A 378 22.93 21.69 -14.67
CA PRO A 378 24.20 22.43 -14.69
C PRO A 378 24.21 23.64 -13.74
N GLY A 379 23.05 24.22 -13.46
CA GLY A 379 22.91 25.31 -12.49
C GLY A 379 22.85 24.86 -11.02
N ASN A 380 22.85 23.56 -10.74
CA ASN A 380 22.72 23.01 -9.39
C ASN A 380 23.91 23.41 -8.50
N SER A 381 23.62 23.81 -7.26
CA SER A 381 24.62 24.11 -6.24
C SER A 381 24.01 23.98 -4.84
N ARG A 382 24.78 24.31 -3.80
CA ARG A 382 24.26 24.43 -2.43
C ARG A 382 23.18 25.52 -2.30
N LYS A 383 23.19 26.53 -3.18
CA LYS A 383 22.21 27.63 -3.18
C LYS A 383 21.08 27.38 -4.18
N ASN A 384 21.41 26.84 -5.34
CA ASN A 384 20.47 26.64 -6.44
C ASN A 384 19.79 25.28 -6.30
N ILE A 385 18.79 25.21 -5.44
CA ILE A 385 18.07 23.98 -5.12
C ILE A 385 16.69 23.90 -5.78
N TYR A 386 16.17 25.01 -6.31
CA TYR A 386 14.80 25.09 -6.79
C TYR A 386 14.70 24.89 -8.30
N VAL A 387 13.84 23.97 -8.71
CA VAL A 387 13.55 23.67 -10.12
C VAL A 387 12.70 24.78 -10.72
N GLN A 388 13.18 25.37 -11.83
CA GLN A 388 12.46 26.36 -12.63
C GLN A 388 11.72 25.74 -13.81
N GLY A 389 12.18 24.57 -14.25
CA GLY A 389 11.60 23.82 -15.35
C GLY A 389 12.30 22.49 -15.53
N VAL A 390 11.58 21.52 -16.07
CA VAL A 390 12.10 20.20 -16.42
C VAL A 390 11.91 19.97 -17.91
N ARG A 391 12.89 19.35 -18.56
CA ARG A 391 12.77 18.84 -19.92
C ARG A 391 13.18 17.38 -19.99
N PHE A 392 12.46 16.59 -20.78
CA PHE A 392 12.88 15.25 -21.16
C PHE A 392 13.13 15.21 -22.67
N ASN A 393 14.35 14.88 -23.09
CA ASN A 393 14.79 14.93 -24.49
C ASN A 393 14.41 16.24 -25.19
N GLY A 394 14.62 17.37 -24.50
CA GLY A 394 14.35 18.72 -24.99
C GLY A 394 12.88 19.16 -24.94
N ARG A 395 11.93 18.26 -24.61
CA ARG A 395 10.51 18.60 -24.47
C ARG A 395 10.19 19.01 -23.03
N ALA A 396 9.45 20.10 -22.87
CA ALA A 396 9.03 20.57 -21.55
C ALA A 396 8.19 19.52 -20.80
N TRP A 397 8.46 19.37 -19.51
CA TRP A 397 7.74 18.50 -18.60
C TRP A 397 7.20 19.36 -17.44
N ASN A 398 5.88 19.35 -17.27
CA ASN A 398 5.19 20.24 -16.32
C ASN A 398 4.45 19.48 -15.20
N SER A 399 4.63 18.16 -15.12
CA SER A 399 4.14 17.31 -14.04
C SER A 399 5.27 17.02 -13.05
N THR A 400 4.96 16.86 -11.76
CA THR A 400 5.91 16.33 -10.78
C THR A 400 6.05 14.82 -10.89
N SER A 401 5.17 14.13 -11.63
CA SER A 401 5.26 12.69 -11.86
C SER A 401 6.00 12.36 -13.16
N LEU A 402 6.82 11.31 -13.17
CA LEU A 402 7.65 10.83 -14.27
C LEU A 402 7.39 9.34 -14.51
N PRO A 403 6.89 8.94 -15.69
CA PRO A 403 6.65 7.52 -15.98
C PRO A 403 7.95 6.72 -16.08
N HIS A 404 7.97 5.53 -15.47
CA HIS A 404 9.05 4.56 -15.63
C HIS A 404 9.27 4.21 -17.10
N SER A 405 8.20 4.04 -17.88
CA SER A 405 8.26 3.72 -19.32
C SER A 405 8.94 4.80 -20.18
N LEU A 406 9.14 5.99 -19.63
CA LEU A 406 9.93 7.07 -20.21
C LEU A 406 11.40 6.94 -19.80
N LEU A 407 11.66 6.79 -18.50
CA LEU A 407 13.01 6.72 -17.94
C LEU A 407 13.78 5.46 -18.37
N SER A 408 13.09 4.31 -18.47
CA SER A 408 13.71 3.03 -18.84
C SER A 408 14.16 2.96 -20.30
N LYS A 409 13.79 3.93 -21.14
CA LYS A 409 14.29 4.06 -22.52
C LYS A 409 15.57 4.90 -22.63
N GLY A 410 16.10 5.37 -21.51
CA GLY A 410 17.19 6.33 -21.45
C GLY A 410 16.79 7.70 -22.02
N GLY A 411 17.79 8.55 -22.25
CA GLY A 411 17.61 9.92 -22.72
C GLY A 411 18.17 10.95 -21.74
N VAL A 412 17.74 12.20 -21.88
CA VAL A 412 18.23 13.32 -21.08
C VAL A 412 17.08 13.94 -20.29
N LEU A 413 17.14 13.82 -18.97
CA LEU A 413 16.29 14.54 -18.02
C LEU A 413 17.05 15.79 -17.55
N GLU A 414 16.60 16.96 -17.98
CA GLU A 414 17.26 18.23 -17.71
C GLU A 414 16.44 19.09 -16.74
N PHE A 415 17.11 19.59 -15.71
CA PHE A 415 16.58 20.48 -14.70
C PHE A 415 17.20 21.88 -14.83
N ASP A 416 16.35 22.88 -14.99
CA ASP A 416 16.74 24.28 -14.84
C ASP A 416 16.67 24.66 -13.35
N MET A 417 17.78 25.14 -12.78
CA MET A 417 17.95 25.29 -11.33
C MET A 417 18.18 26.76 -10.95
N SER A 418 17.54 27.21 -9.87
CA SER A 418 17.77 28.55 -9.31
C SER A 418 17.76 28.57 -7.78
N ALA A 419 18.16 29.71 -7.21
CA ALA A 419 18.14 29.96 -5.77
C ALA A 419 16.75 30.35 -5.21
N LYS A 420 15.73 30.52 -6.06
CA LYS A 420 14.39 30.94 -5.64
C LYS A 420 13.33 29.94 -6.11
N PRO A 421 12.28 29.68 -5.29
CA PRO A 421 11.12 28.89 -5.71
C PRO A 421 10.52 29.39 -7.03
N SER A 422 9.93 28.48 -7.79
CA SER A 422 9.20 28.78 -9.03
C SER A 422 7.76 28.27 -8.94
N SER A 423 6.96 28.54 -9.98
CA SER A 423 5.62 27.98 -10.16
C SER A 423 5.62 26.66 -10.95
N TRP A 424 6.78 26.04 -11.20
CA TRP A 424 6.84 24.75 -11.88
C TRP A 424 6.15 23.66 -11.04
N GLY A 425 5.36 22.78 -11.68
CA GLY A 425 4.71 21.65 -11.02
C GLY A 425 3.52 21.98 -10.10
N THR A 426 3.01 23.22 -10.11
CA THR A 426 1.92 23.65 -9.19
C THR A 426 0.51 23.45 -9.76
N GLY A 427 0.43 23.18 -11.07
CA GLY A 427 -0.82 23.05 -11.79
C GLY A 427 -1.76 21.99 -11.21
N ARG A 428 -3.06 22.13 -11.46
CA ARG A 428 -4.09 21.21 -10.94
C ARG A 428 -3.82 19.74 -11.28
N ASN A 429 -3.27 19.48 -12.47
CA ASN A 429 -3.01 18.14 -12.98
C ASN A 429 -1.50 17.80 -12.98
N ALA A 430 -0.71 18.54 -12.21
CA ALA A 430 0.74 18.34 -12.13
C ALA A 430 1.16 17.43 -10.96
N ALA A 431 0.23 17.08 -10.07
CA ALA A 431 0.49 16.26 -8.89
C ALA A 431 0.82 14.80 -9.25
N PRO A 432 1.37 14.02 -8.29
CA PRO A 432 1.51 12.58 -8.44
C PRO A 432 0.18 11.89 -8.72
N VAL A 433 0.23 10.68 -9.26
CA VAL A 433 -0.97 9.85 -9.41
C VAL A 433 -1.63 9.57 -8.07
N SER A 434 -2.93 9.33 -8.13
CA SER A 434 -3.79 9.06 -6.98
C SER A 434 -4.91 8.13 -7.43
N ILE A 435 -5.51 7.36 -6.53
CA ILE A 435 -6.77 6.65 -6.85
C ILE A 435 -7.87 7.67 -7.10
N THR A 436 -8.07 8.58 -6.15
CA THR A 436 -9.05 9.67 -6.18
C THR A 436 -8.71 10.72 -7.24
N GLN A 437 -9.69 11.02 -8.09
CA GLN A 437 -9.54 11.94 -9.24
C GLN A 437 -10.25 13.28 -9.05
N ASP A 438 -11.00 13.46 -7.97
CA ASP A 438 -11.72 14.68 -7.66
C ASP A 438 -11.29 15.28 -6.31
N ASP A 439 -11.98 16.34 -5.89
CA ASP A 439 -11.68 17.08 -4.66
C ASP A 439 -12.65 16.68 -3.53
N GLN A 440 -13.17 15.45 -3.54
CA GLN A 440 -14.03 14.89 -2.49
C GLN A 440 -13.29 13.83 -1.66
N VAL A 441 -13.66 13.71 -0.37
CA VAL A 441 -13.17 12.62 0.47
C VAL A 441 -13.63 11.29 -0.15
N PRO A 442 -12.75 10.29 -0.31
CA PRO A 442 -13.14 9.01 -0.88
C PRO A 442 -14.25 8.35 -0.08
N THR A 443 -15.17 7.71 -0.80
CA THR A 443 -16.24 6.89 -0.24
C THR A 443 -16.14 5.49 -0.85
N PRO A 444 -15.23 4.64 -0.35
CA PRO A 444 -15.16 3.25 -0.81
C PRO A 444 -16.50 2.55 -0.59
N ARG A 445 -16.82 1.61 -1.47
CA ARG A 445 -17.96 0.71 -1.29
C ARG A 445 -17.80 -0.04 0.02
N ALA A 446 -18.89 -0.20 0.76
CA ALA A 446 -18.91 -0.91 2.03
C ALA A 446 -20.01 -1.96 2.05
N ASP A 447 -19.93 -2.92 2.96
CA ASP A 447 -20.99 -3.89 3.16
C ASP A 447 -22.27 -3.22 3.69
N VAL A 448 -23.33 -3.32 2.88
CA VAL A 448 -24.64 -2.76 3.20
C VAL A 448 -25.57 -3.77 3.87
N LEU A 449 -25.13 -5.00 4.06
CA LEU A 449 -25.92 -6.02 4.73
C LEU A 449 -26.01 -5.76 6.24
N LYS A 450 -27.19 -6.03 6.79
CA LYS A 450 -27.52 -5.84 8.22
C LYS A 450 -28.33 -7.04 8.67
N GLY A 451 -27.64 -8.14 8.92
CA GLY A 451 -28.22 -9.40 9.38
C GLY A 451 -27.71 -9.82 10.76
N ALA A 452 -28.17 -10.98 11.21
CA ALA A 452 -27.66 -11.65 12.40
C ALA A 452 -27.30 -13.09 12.06
N GLY A 453 -26.35 -13.65 12.81
CA GLY A 453 -25.86 -15.02 12.63
C GLY A 453 -24.58 -15.10 11.79
N PRO A 454 -24.11 -16.33 11.51
CA PRO A 454 -22.76 -16.57 11.02
C PRO A 454 -22.39 -15.83 9.73
N LEU A 455 -23.36 -15.57 8.84
CA LEU A 455 -23.07 -14.99 7.53
C LEU A 455 -22.91 -13.47 7.53
N PHE A 456 -23.15 -12.81 8.66
CA PHE A 456 -23.23 -11.34 8.81
C PHE A 456 -22.56 -10.84 10.10
N ASP A 457 -21.73 -11.67 10.76
CA ASP A 457 -21.09 -11.35 12.03
C ASP A 457 -19.67 -10.77 11.86
N ASN A 458 -19.28 -10.42 10.62
CA ASN A 458 -17.99 -9.85 10.25
C ASN A 458 -16.81 -10.73 10.65
N THR A 459 -16.94 -12.05 10.48
CA THR A 459 -15.86 -12.98 10.79
C THR A 459 -15.86 -14.24 9.93
N SER A 460 -14.68 -14.66 9.49
CA SER A 460 -14.49 -15.93 8.79
C SER A 460 -14.38 -17.12 9.76
N ALA A 461 -14.74 -16.95 11.04
CA ALA A 461 -14.55 -17.96 12.09
C ALA A 461 -15.78 -18.81 12.35
N THR A 462 -16.96 -18.33 11.95
CA THR A 462 -18.25 -19.00 12.06
C THR A 462 -18.69 -19.43 10.67
N ASP A 463 -19.55 -20.45 10.60
CA ASP A 463 -19.98 -21.06 9.35
C ASP A 463 -21.49 -21.32 9.38
N ALA A 464 -22.14 -21.26 8.22
CA ALA A 464 -23.51 -21.71 8.03
C ALA A 464 -23.65 -22.65 6.83
N THR A 465 -24.41 -23.72 7.01
CA THR A 465 -24.85 -24.59 5.91
C THR A 465 -26.14 -24.03 5.32
N VAL A 466 -26.13 -23.70 4.03
CA VAL A 466 -27.24 -23.01 3.36
C VAL A 466 -27.44 -23.51 1.94
N THR A 467 -28.68 -23.42 1.45
CA THR A 467 -29.05 -23.56 0.02
C THR A 467 -29.45 -22.21 -0.59
N SER A 468 -29.82 -21.25 0.26
CA SER A 468 -30.11 -19.87 -0.11
C SER A 468 -29.89 -18.95 1.08
N VAL A 469 -29.52 -17.70 0.82
CA VAL A 469 -29.24 -16.67 1.81
C VAL A 469 -30.06 -15.43 1.46
N ASP A 470 -30.97 -15.03 2.33
CA ASP A 470 -31.57 -13.69 2.26
C ASP A 470 -30.51 -12.66 2.69
N LEU A 471 -30.32 -11.62 1.90
CA LEU A 471 -29.31 -10.59 2.11
C LEU A 471 -30.02 -9.31 2.57
N PRO A 472 -30.16 -9.09 3.90
CA PRO A 472 -30.96 -8.00 4.43
C PRO A 472 -30.25 -6.66 4.25
N VAL A 473 -30.87 -5.75 3.50
CA VAL A 473 -30.43 -4.36 3.35
C VAL A 473 -31.37 -3.43 4.13
N ALA A 474 -30.84 -2.33 4.67
CA ALA A 474 -31.64 -1.38 5.47
C ALA A 474 -32.66 -0.59 4.62
N GLY A 475 -32.46 -0.53 3.31
CA GLY A 475 -33.33 0.15 2.36
C GLY A 475 -32.86 -0.09 0.92
N PRO A 476 -33.57 0.48 -0.08
CA PRO A 476 -33.19 0.34 -1.48
C PRO A 476 -31.76 0.81 -1.73
N VAL A 477 -30.93 -0.10 -2.24
CA VAL A 477 -29.51 0.15 -2.48
C VAL A 477 -29.10 -0.47 -3.80
N LYS A 478 -28.02 0.02 -4.43
CA LYS A 478 -27.48 -0.54 -5.66
C LYS A 478 -26.20 -1.32 -5.37
N GLY A 479 -26.33 -2.62 -5.09
CA GLY A 479 -25.18 -3.52 -4.96
C GLY A 479 -24.36 -3.58 -6.27
N LEU A 480 -23.05 -3.39 -6.16
CA LEU A 480 -22.11 -3.34 -7.29
C LEU A 480 -21.17 -4.56 -7.30
N GLN A 481 -20.77 -5.03 -6.12
CA GLN A 481 -20.03 -6.27 -5.94
C GLN A 481 -20.62 -7.03 -4.75
N TYR A 482 -20.31 -8.31 -4.65
CA TYR A 482 -20.58 -9.11 -3.46
C TYR A 482 -19.41 -10.03 -3.19
N THR A 483 -19.23 -10.43 -1.93
CA THR A 483 -18.21 -11.39 -1.53
C THR A 483 -18.86 -12.67 -1.06
N VAL A 484 -18.17 -13.80 -1.25
CA VAL A 484 -18.50 -15.08 -0.63
C VAL A 484 -17.23 -15.60 0.02
N THR A 485 -17.29 -15.97 1.29
CA THR A 485 -16.16 -16.51 2.03
C THR A 485 -16.33 -18.01 2.27
N SER A 486 -15.38 -18.82 1.79
CA SER A 486 -15.41 -20.26 2.03
C SER A 486 -15.27 -20.59 3.52
N SER A 487 -15.82 -21.73 3.95
CA SER A 487 -15.64 -22.22 5.31
C SER A 487 -14.20 -22.64 5.62
N ALA A 488 -13.97 -23.14 6.85
CA ALA A 488 -12.72 -23.82 7.21
C ALA A 488 -12.45 -25.11 6.40
N ASP A 489 -13.40 -25.57 5.59
CA ASP A 489 -13.27 -26.62 4.59
C ASP A 489 -13.74 -26.07 3.23
N HIS A 490 -12.82 -25.52 2.45
CA HIS A 490 -13.15 -24.88 1.17
C HIS A 490 -13.82 -25.82 0.16
N THR A 491 -13.67 -27.14 0.33
CA THR A 491 -14.29 -28.12 -0.57
C THR A 491 -15.81 -28.17 -0.45
N LYS A 492 -16.37 -27.59 0.62
CA LYS A 492 -17.81 -27.42 0.85
C LYS A 492 -18.35 -26.07 0.39
N ALA A 493 -17.51 -25.20 -0.16
CA ALA A 493 -17.94 -23.92 -0.70
C ALA A 493 -18.84 -24.11 -1.94
N PRO A 494 -19.74 -23.16 -2.24
CA PRO A 494 -20.61 -23.28 -3.40
C PRO A 494 -19.81 -23.21 -4.71
N THR A 495 -20.26 -23.98 -5.70
CA THR A 495 -19.66 -24.00 -7.05
C THR A 495 -20.47 -23.23 -8.09
N GLY A 496 -21.67 -22.77 -7.71
CA GLY A 496 -22.55 -21.98 -8.56
C GLY A 496 -23.71 -21.40 -7.76
N TRP A 497 -24.20 -20.24 -8.21
CA TRP A 497 -25.28 -19.51 -7.55
C TRP A 497 -25.90 -18.44 -8.45
N THR A 498 -27.07 -17.95 -8.06
CA THR A 498 -27.76 -16.83 -8.69
C THR A 498 -28.01 -15.74 -7.65
N LEU A 499 -27.54 -14.51 -7.91
CA LEU A 499 -27.90 -13.34 -7.12
C LEU A 499 -29.17 -12.72 -7.68
N LEU A 500 -30.15 -12.52 -6.80
CA LEU A 500 -31.46 -11.97 -7.11
C LEU A 500 -31.69 -10.64 -6.40
N GLY A 501 -32.44 -9.73 -7.04
CA GLY A 501 -32.93 -8.48 -6.46
C GLY A 501 -34.45 -8.37 -6.58
N SER A 502 -35.09 -7.73 -5.61
CA SER A 502 -36.53 -7.46 -5.60
C SER A 502 -36.85 -6.06 -5.07
N ASP A 503 -37.76 -5.37 -5.75
CA ASP A 503 -38.27 -4.03 -5.43
C ASP A 503 -39.73 -4.02 -4.93
N ASP A 504 -40.36 -5.20 -4.83
CA ASP A 504 -41.76 -5.40 -4.44
C ASP A 504 -41.92 -6.33 -3.22
N ASP A 505 -40.99 -6.20 -2.26
CA ASP A 505 -40.96 -6.96 -1.01
C ASP A 505 -40.82 -8.49 -1.21
N GLY A 506 -40.22 -8.92 -2.32
CA GLY A 506 -39.91 -10.33 -2.60
C GLY A 506 -41.01 -11.06 -3.37
N ALA A 507 -42.01 -10.35 -3.91
CA ALA A 507 -43.07 -10.93 -4.73
C ALA A 507 -42.55 -11.29 -6.15
N THR A 508 -41.68 -10.47 -6.71
CA THR A 508 -40.95 -10.74 -7.96
C THR A 508 -39.45 -10.59 -7.75
N TRP A 509 -38.68 -11.45 -8.41
CA TRP A 509 -37.22 -11.48 -8.32
C TRP A 509 -36.60 -11.33 -9.70
N GLN A 510 -35.65 -10.42 -9.82
CA GLN A 510 -34.84 -10.22 -11.01
C GLN A 510 -33.46 -10.86 -10.81
N THR A 511 -32.99 -11.63 -11.79
CA THR A 511 -31.60 -12.13 -11.80
C THR A 511 -30.65 -10.97 -12.06
N LEU A 512 -29.76 -10.72 -11.11
CA LEU A 512 -28.73 -9.67 -11.21
C LEU A 512 -27.39 -10.25 -11.65
N ASP A 513 -27.08 -11.46 -11.20
CA ASP A 513 -25.85 -12.17 -11.55
C ASP A 513 -26.06 -13.69 -11.44
N LYS A 514 -25.27 -14.45 -12.21
CA LYS A 514 -25.26 -15.92 -12.16
C LYS A 514 -23.84 -16.45 -12.35
N ARG A 515 -23.41 -17.31 -11.43
CA ARG A 515 -22.09 -17.94 -11.41
C ARG A 515 -22.21 -19.44 -11.48
N SER A 516 -21.22 -20.09 -12.08
CA SER A 516 -21.17 -21.54 -12.24
C SER A 516 -19.73 -22.00 -12.47
N GLY A 517 -19.35 -23.15 -11.92
CA GLY A 517 -17.99 -23.67 -12.02
C GLY A 517 -16.98 -22.89 -11.17
N GLU A 518 -17.45 -22.15 -10.18
CA GLU A 518 -16.59 -21.45 -9.24
C GLU A 518 -15.89 -22.42 -8.29
N SER A 519 -14.69 -22.06 -7.85
CA SER A 519 -13.95 -22.82 -6.84
C SER A 519 -13.22 -21.90 -5.87
N PHE A 520 -12.93 -22.41 -4.69
CA PHE A 520 -12.14 -21.73 -3.66
C PHE A 520 -10.86 -22.52 -3.51
N THR A 521 -9.71 -21.84 -3.56
CA THR A 521 -8.40 -22.52 -3.54
C THR A 521 -7.93 -22.78 -2.12
N TRP A 522 -8.39 -21.96 -1.16
CA TRP A 522 -7.97 -22.02 0.23
C TRP A 522 -9.16 -21.98 1.18
N ASP A 523 -8.98 -22.56 2.37
CA ASP A 523 -9.92 -22.45 3.48
C ASP A 523 -10.04 -20.99 3.91
N ARG A 524 -11.25 -20.57 4.30
CA ARG A 524 -11.52 -19.19 4.74
C ARG A 524 -11.07 -18.13 3.74
N GLN A 525 -11.23 -18.44 2.45
CA GLN A 525 -10.92 -17.52 1.37
C GLN A 525 -12.13 -16.68 1.05
N THR A 526 -11.98 -15.37 1.16
CA THR A 526 -12.96 -14.41 0.62
C THR A 526 -12.71 -14.20 -0.87
N ARG A 527 -13.72 -14.44 -1.71
CA ARG A 527 -13.69 -14.10 -3.15
C ARG A 527 -14.74 -13.02 -3.44
N ALA A 528 -14.40 -12.07 -4.30
CA ALA A 528 -15.27 -10.98 -4.72
C ALA A 528 -15.76 -11.19 -6.15
N PHE A 529 -17.00 -10.80 -6.41
CA PHE A 529 -17.69 -10.98 -7.68
C PHE A 529 -18.41 -9.69 -8.06
N THR A 530 -18.32 -9.28 -9.32
CA THR A 530 -19.03 -8.10 -9.82
C THR A 530 -20.47 -8.46 -10.16
N VAL A 531 -21.43 -7.61 -9.74
CA VAL A 531 -22.85 -7.82 -10.07
C VAL A 531 -23.03 -7.57 -11.58
N GLY A 532 -23.45 -8.58 -12.34
CA GLY A 532 -23.53 -8.51 -13.80
C GLY A 532 -24.53 -7.49 -14.34
N SER A 533 -25.69 -7.35 -13.69
CA SER A 533 -26.77 -6.40 -14.03
C SER A 533 -27.23 -5.64 -12.78
N PRO A 534 -26.44 -4.66 -12.30
CA PRO A 534 -26.72 -3.99 -11.04
C PRO A 534 -27.91 -3.05 -11.15
N GLY A 535 -28.83 -3.13 -10.19
CA GLY A 535 -30.00 -2.27 -10.04
C GLY A 535 -30.23 -1.89 -8.58
N THR A 536 -31.19 -1.00 -8.32
CA THR A 536 -31.55 -0.58 -6.95
C THR A 536 -32.69 -1.45 -6.42
N TYR A 537 -32.44 -2.21 -5.36
CA TYR A 537 -33.42 -3.15 -4.81
C TYR A 537 -33.51 -3.05 -3.29
N GLY A 538 -34.70 -3.32 -2.75
CA GLY A 538 -34.96 -3.34 -1.30
C GLY A 538 -34.77 -4.72 -0.67
N LYS A 539 -34.67 -5.78 -1.48
CA LYS A 539 -34.31 -7.13 -1.05
C LYS A 539 -33.33 -7.75 -2.02
N TYR A 540 -32.39 -8.50 -1.45
CA TYR A 540 -31.43 -9.30 -2.18
C TYR A 540 -31.48 -10.75 -1.68
N ARG A 541 -31.19 -11.71 -2.56
CA ARG A 541 -31.09 -13.13 -2.20
C ARG A 541 -30.02 -13.81 -3.03
N LEU A 542 -29.17 -14.59 -2.38
CA LEU A 542 -28.23 -15.49 -3.03
C LEU A 542 -28.81 -16.91 -3.02
N VAL A 543 -29.08 -17.49 -4.18
CA VAL A 543 -29.60 -18.87 -4.30
C VAL A 543 -28.48 -19.74 -4.84
N LEU A 544 -28.07 -20.74 -4.06
CA LEU A 544 -26.97 -21.65 -4.42
C LEU A 544 -27.51 -22.81 -5.27
N ASP A 545 -26.68 -23.35 -6.16
CA ASP A 545 -27.06 -24.50 -7.00
C ASP A 545 -27.26 -25.80 -6.17
N GLY A 546 -26.80 -25.81 -4.92
CA GLY A 546 -26.95 -26.90 -3.96
C GLY A 546 -26.64 -26.45 -2.53
N GLU A 547 -26.75 -27.36 -1.57
CA GLU A 547 -26.31 -27.11 -0.18
C GLU A 547 -24.79 -26.90 -0.14
N ALA A 548 -24.35 -25.83 0.52
CA ALA A 548 -22.95 -25.49 0.70
C ALA A 548 -22.71 -24.88 2.09
N VAL A 549 -21.44 -24.77 2.48
CA VAL A 549 -21.02 -24.15 3.74
C VAL A 549 -20.23 -22.87 3.45
N VAL A 550 -20.67 -21.76 4.02
CA VAL A 550 -20.14 -20.41 3.82
C VAL A 550 -19.90 -19.75 5.18
N SER A 551 -18.81 -18.98 5.31
CA SER A 551 -18.56 -18.21 6.54
C SER A 551 -19.23 -16.85 6.50
N GLU A 552 -19.01 -16.05 5.44
CA GLU A 552 -19.55 -14.68 5.34
C GLU A 552 -20.03 -14.40 3.91
N VAL A 553 -21.04 -13.53 3.78
CA VAL A 553 -21.46 -12.94 2.51
C VAL A 553 -21.63 -11.44 2.71
N GLU A 554 -21.01 -10.63 1.84
CA GLU A 554 -21.19 -9.18 1.84
C GLU A 554 -21.82 -8.70 0.54
N LEU A 555 -22.54 -7.58 0.59
CA LEU A 555 -23.00 -6.85 -0.59
C LEU A 555 -22.39 -5.45 -0.54
N LEU A 556 -21.52 -5.14 -1.50
CA LEU A 556 -20.78 -3.88 -1.54
C LEU A 556 -21.47 -2.89 -2.47
N ALA A 557 -21.81 -1.71 -1.94
CA ALA A 557 -22.51 -0.65 -2.68
C ALA A 557 -21.87 0.72 -2.55
#